data_AF-A0A2U9PYX9-F1
#
_entry.id   AF-A0A2U9PYX9-F1
#
_cell.length_a   1.000
_cell.length_b   1.000
_cell.length_c   1.000
_cell.angle_alpha   90.00
_cell.angle_beta   90.00
_cell.angle_gamma   90.00
#
_symmetry.space_group_name_H-M   'P 1'
#
loop_
_entity.id
_entity.type
_entity.pdbx_description
1 polymer ?
#
loop_
_entity_poly.entity_id
_entity_poly.type
_entity_poly.pdbx_seq_one_letter_code
_entity_poly.pdbx_strand_id
1 'polypeptide(L)'
;MSAYRAAVLVCGDLTWHAVDVAVESTEMYPGDIKSVLLSEEQIRTRTAELAAAIADQYRDNLGDDDLLLVTVLKGAVMFVTDLARSIPLPTQLEFMAVSSYGSSTSSSGVVRILKDLDRDINDRDVLIVEDIIDSGLTLSWLLRNLATRHPRSLKVCTLLRKPEAVRTDIDVEYVGFDIPNEFVVGYGLDYAERYRDLPFIGLLDPKVYTH
;
A
#
# COMPACT_ATOMS: atom_id res chain seq x y z
N MET A 1 9.05 34.92 -11.82
CA MET A 1 7.93 34.31 -11.07
C MET A 1 7.28 33.28 -11.98
N SER A 2 7.75 32.03 -11.93
CA SER A 2 7.10 30.94 -12.65
C SER A 2 5.90 30.50 -11.82
N ALA A 3 4.70 30.56 -12.40
CA ALA A 3 3.48 30.11 -11.75
C ALA A 3 3.45 28.58 -11.81
N TYR A 4 3.61 27.92 -10.67
CA TYR A 4 3.39 26.49 -10.51
C TYR A 4 1.97 26.13 -10.95
N ARG A 5 1.79 25.16 -11.86
CA ARG A 5 0.47 24.72 -12.31
C ARG A 5 0.11 23.45 -11.56
N ALA A 6 -0.43 23.60 -10.36
CA ALA A 6 -0.99 22.47 -9.62
C ALA A 6 -2.16 21.86 -10.42
N ALA A 7 -2.11 20.55 -10.65
CA ALA A 7 -3.25 19.80 -11.17
C ALA A 7 -4.17 19.42 -10.00
N VAL A 8 -5.45 19.70 -10.15
CA VAL A 8 -6.48 19.32 -9.16
C VAL A 8 -7.04 17.95 -9.55
N LEU A 9 -6.98 16.99 -8.64
CA LEU A 9 -7.57 15.67 -8.79
C LEU A 9 -8.64 15.47 -7.72
N VAL A 10 -9.72 14.75 -8.05
CA VAL A 10 -10.87 14.56 -7.15
C VAL A 10 -11.08 13.07 -6.90
N CYS A 11 -11.32 12.70 -5.65
CA CYS A 11 -11.73 11.36 -5.24
C CYS A 11 -12.83 11.50 -4.18
N GLY A 12 -14.09 11.25 -4.55
CA GLY A 12 -15.24 11.55 -3.67
C GLY A 12 -15.30 13.04 -3.29
N ASP A 13 -15.44 13.34 -2.00
CA ASP A 13 -15.47 14.72 -1.47
C ASP A 13 -14.06 15.30 -1.20
N LEU A 14 -13.00 14.51 -1.38
CA LEU A 14 -11.61 14.93 -1.16
C LEU A 14 -11.01 15.53 -2.44
N THR A 15 -10.36 16.68 -2.29
CA THR A 15 -9.62 17.37 -3.35
C THR A 15 -8.12 17.24 -3.13
N TRP A 16 -7.42 16.70 -4.13
CA TRP A 16 -5.97 16.53 -4.14
C TRP A 16 -5.31 17.61 -5.00
N HIS A 17 -4.24 18.21 -4.47
CA HIS A 17 -3.42 19.20 -5.18
C HIS A 17 -2.04 18.59 -5.46
N ALA A 18 -1.85 18.09 -6.68
CA ALA A 18 -0.55 17.58 -7.08
C ALA A 18 0.39 18.77 -7.40
N VAL A 19 1.59 18.74 -6.84
CA VAL A 19 2.59 19.82 -7.00
C VAL A 19 3.64 19.40 -8.03
N ASP A 20 4.07 20.35 -8.87
CA ASP A 20 5.16 20.16 -9.82
C ASP A 20 6.46 19.80 -9.08
N VAL A 21 7.23 18.88 -9.65
CA VAL A 21 8.54 18.48 -9.11
C VAL A 21 9.53 19.63 -9.27
N ALA A 22 10.17 20.06 -8.18
CA ALA A 22 11.20 21.11 -8.24
C ALA A 22 12.50 20.58 -8.87
N VAL A 23 13.06 21.36 -9.80
CA VAL A 23 14.17 21.01 -10.70
C VAL A 23 15.54 20.78 -10.00
N GLU A 24 15.63 20.97 -8.68
CA GLU A 24 16.93 21.03 -7.94
C GLU A 24 17.18 19.89 -6.94
N SER A 25 16.61 18.71 -7.16
CA SER A 25 17.16 17.47 -6.60
C SER A 25 17.81 16.68 -7.73
N THR A 26 18.84 15.88 -7.44
CA THR A 26 19.46 14.97 -8.41
C THR A 26 18.39 13.99 -8.90
N GLU A 27 17.62 14.36 -9.94
CA GLU A 27 16.47 13.60 -10.41
C GLU A 27 16.97 12.25 -10.93
N MET A 28 16.78 11.19 -10.13
CA MET A 28 17.11 9.82 -10.53
C MET A 28 16.25 9.35 -11.72
N TYR A 29 15.13 10.05 -11.97
CA TYR A 29 14.11 9.74 -12.97
C TYR A 29 13.62 11.01 -13.69
N PRO A 30 14.52 11.71 -14.42
CA PRO A 30 14.24 13.03 -14.94
C PRO A 30 13.14 12.98 -16.00
N GLY A 31 12.06 13.74 -15.76
CA GLY A 31 10.92 13.85 -16.66
C GLY A 31 9.97 12.64 -16.67
N ASP A 32 10.21 11.57 -15.92
CA ASP A 32 9.28 10.43 -15.86
C ASP A 32 8.10 10.69 -14.91
N ILE A 33 8.31 11.49 -13.86
CA ILE A 33 7.30 11.83 -12.86
C ILE A 33 6.57 13.11 -13.29
N LYS A 34 5.25 12.99 -13.50
CA LYS A 34 4.39 14.12 -13.89
C LYS A 34 4.22 15.12 -12.76
N SER A 35 3.97 14.63 -11.54
CA SER A 35 3.77 15.45 -10.35
C SER A 35 3.86 14.61 -9.08
N VAL A 36 4.09 15.25 -7.94
CA VAL A 36 4.01 14.59 -6.63
C VAL A 36 2.55 14.56 -6.17
N LEU A 37 2.03 13.36 -5.86
CA LEU A 37 0.68 13.17 -5.32
C LEU A 37 0.70 13.21 -3.78
N LEU A 38 1.66 12.51 -3.15
CA LEU A 38 1.87 12.50 -1.70
C LEU A 38 3.35 12.70 -1.41
N SER A 39 3.68 13.72 -0.63
CA SER A 39 5.04 13.97 -0.17
C SER A 39 5.47 12.94 0.89
N GLU A 40 6.78 12.80 1.07
CA GLU A 40 7.37 11.99 2.13
C GLU A 40 6.82 12.37 3.52
N GLU A 41 6.64 13.67 3.78
CA GLU A 41 6.11 14.17 5.05
C GLU A 41 4.65 13.78 5.27
N GLN A 42 3.82 13.81 4.22
CA GLN A 42 2.42 13.38 4.29
C GLN A 42 2.36 11.88 4.60
N ILE A 43 3.15 11.07 3.90
CA ILE A 43 3.22 9.61 4.11
C ILE A 43 3.66 9.30 5.53
N ARG A 44 4.72 9.95 6.03
CA ARG A 44 5.23 9.77 7.40
C ARG A 44 4.18 10.13 8.45
N THR A 45 3.53 11.29 8.30
CA THR A 45 2.49 11.76 9.22
C THR A 45 1.33 10.77 9.28
N ARG A 46 0.83 10.36 8.12
CA ARG A 46 -0.28 9.41 8.05
C ARG A 46 0.08 8.04 8.61
N THR A 47 1.30 7.57 8.36
CA THR A 47 1.79 6.29 8.91
C THR A 47 1.80 6.32 10.45
N ALA A 48 2.18 7.45 11.06
CA ALA A 48 2.13 7.61 12.51
C ALA A 48 0.69 7.60 13.05
N GLU A 49 -0.26 8.23 12.36
CA GLU A 49 -1.69 8.20 12.72
C GLU A 49 -2.26 6.77 12.67
N LEU A 50 -1.97 6.04 11.58
CA LEU A 50 -2.38 4.64 11.45
C LEU A 50 -1.78 3.77 12.55
N ALA A 51 -0.49 3.96 12.84
CA ALA A 51 0.21 3.23 13.88
C ALA A 51 -0.42 3.43 15.28
N ALA A 52 -0.82 4.66 15.60
CA ALA A 52 -1.52 4.95 16.85
C ALA A 52 -2.90 4.25 16.90
N ALA A 53 -3.68 4.33 15.81
CA ALA A 53 -4.99 3.68 15.74
C ALA A 53 -4.90 2.15 15.83
N ILE A 54 -3.89 1.54 15.19
CA ILE A 54 -3.59 0.11 15.30
C ILE A 54 -3.24 -0.22 16.75
N ALA A 55 -2.34 0.54 17.38
CA ALA A 55 -1.95 0.27 18.74
C ALA A 55 -3.12 0.34 19.72
N ASP A 56 -4.00 1.33 19.58
CA ASP A 56 -5.17 1.45 20.45
C ASP A 56 -6.16 0.29 20.29
N GLN A 57 -6.30 -0.26 19.09
CA GLN A 57 -7.13 -1.44 18.85
C GLN A 57 -6.61 -2.70 19.58
N TYR A 58 -5.28 -2.88 19.61
CA TYR A 58 -4.66 -4.11 20.12
C TYR A 58 -4.15 -3.98 21.56
N ARG A 59 -3.98 -2.78 22.10
CA ARG A 59 -3.33 -2.53 23.41
C ARG A 59 -3.82 -3.43 24.55
N ASP A 60 -5.13 -3.62 24.64
CA ASP A 60 -5.76 -4.35 25.74
C ASP A 60 -6.08 -5.82 25.40
N ASN A 61 -5.95 -6.20 24.13
CA ASN A 61 -6.38 -7.51 23.61
C ASN A 61 -5.24 -8.33 22.99
N LEU A 62 -4.05 -7.73 22.83
CA LEU A 62 -2.87 -8.45 22.41
C LEU A 62 -2.52 -9.41 23.55
N GLY A 63 -2.70 -10.72 23.33
CA GLY A 63 -2.31 -11.75 24.28
C GLY A 63 -0.80 -11.80 24.50
N ASP A 64 -0.27 -12.97 24.84
CA ASP A 64 1.18 -13.13 25.03
C ASP A 64 2.01 -13.07 23.72
N ASP A 65 1.34 -12.92 22.57
CA ASP A 65 1.95 -12.90 21.24
C ASP A 65 2.09 -11.48 20.67
N ASP A 66 3.20 -11.20 19.99
CA ASP A 66 3.38 -9.99 19.18
C ASP A 66 2.36 -9.93 18.03
N LEU A 67 1.94 -8.71 17.65
CA LEU A 67 1.10 -8.48 16.47
C LEU A 67 1.85 -8.90 15.20
N LEU A 68 1.26 -9.79 14.40
CA LEU A 68 1.88 -10.30 13.19
C LEU A 68 1.51 -9.43 11.97
N LEU A 69 2.49 -8.72 11.42
CA LEU A 69 2.34 -7.95 10.20
C LEU A 69 2.68 -8.83 9.00
N VAL A 70 1.66 -9.20 8.23
CA VAL A 70 1.82 -9.99 7.00
C VAL A 70 1.85 -9.05 5.81
N THR A 71 3.01 -8.94 5.16
CA THR A 71 3.21 -8.04 4.02
C THR A 71 3.32 -8.79 2.72
N VAL A 72 2.56 -8.32 1.72
CA VAL A 72 2.64 -8.83 0.36
C VAL A 72 3.78 -8.11 -0.37
N LEU A 73 4.77 -8.88 -0.80
CA LEU A 73 5.90 -8.37 -1.55
C LEU A 73 5.50 -8.00 -2.98
N LYS A 74 6.10 -6.96 -3.57
CA LYS A 74 7.22 -6.14 -3.01
C LYS A 74 6.80 -4.74 -2.57
N GLY A 75 5.68 -4.23 -3.08
CA GLY A 75 5.40 -2.79 -3.03
C GLY A 75 5.23 -2.25 -1.61
N ALA A 76 4.68 -3.06 -0.71
CA ALA A 76 4.43 -2.67 0.67
C ALA A 76 5.66 -2.66 1.59
N VAL A 77 6.87 -3.01 1.10
CA VAL A 77 8.08 -3.13 1.93
C VAL A 77 8.41 -1.82 2.65
N MET A 78 8.39 -0.69 1.96
CA MET A 78 8.69 0.60 2.59
C MET A 78 7.64 0.93 3.66
N PHE A 79 6.37 0.82 3.31
CA PHE A 79 5.26 1.10 4.21
C PHE A 79 5.27 0.24 5.47
N VAL A 80 5.41 -1.09 5.36
CA VAL A 80 5.42 -1.95 6.55
C VAL A 80 6.61 -1.64 7.46
N THR A 81 7.79 -1.31 6.90
CA THR A 81 8.96 -1.00 7.72
C THR A 81 8.80 0.30 8.50
N ASP A 82 8.11 1.29 7.95
CA ASP A 82 7.82 2.55 8.63
C ASP A 82 6.68 2.39 9.63
N LEU A 83 5.65 1.63 9.27
CA LEU A 83 4.51 1.32 10.12
C LEU A 83 4.94 0.52 11.35
N ALA A 84 5.70 -0.56 11.19
CA ALA A 84 6.18 -1.41 12.27
C ALA A 84 7.02 -0.65 13.30
N ARG A 85 7.87 0.28 12.84
CA ARG A 85 8.67 1.16 13.72
C ARG A 85 7.83 2.20 14.46
N SER A 86 6.68 2.56 13.89
CA SER A 86 5.79 3.59 14.42
C SER A 86 4.73 3.04 15.37
N ILE A 87 4.36 1.76 15.25
CA ILE A 87 3.40 1.09 16.15
C ILE A 87 4.05 0.94 17.54
N PRO A 88 3.48 1.55 18.60
CA PRO A 88 4.01 1.42 19.97
C PRO A 88 3.63 0.08 20.63
N LEU A 89 3.78 -1.03 19.92
CA LEU A 89 3.57 -2.41 20.39
C LEU A 89 4.65 -3.34 19.79
N PRO A 90 4.96 -4.48 20.44
CA PRO A 90 5.74 -5.53 19.82
C PRO A 90 5.10 -6.04 18.53
N THR A 91 5.88 -6.09 17.44
CA THR A 91 5.43 -6.57 16.14
C THR A 91 6.41 -7.58 15.55
N GLN A 92 5.88 -8.53 14.77
CA GLN A 92 6.65 -9.47 13.96
C GLN A 92 6.34 -9.25 12.49
N LEU A 93 7.34 -9.41 11.61
CA LEU A 93 7.17 -9.29 10.17
C LEU A 93 7.15 -10.67 9.52
N GLU A 94 6.14 -10.93 8.71
CA GLU A 94 6.08 -12.05 7.78
C GLU A 94 5.83 -11.53 6.37
N PHE A 95 6.44 -12.22 5.40
CA PHE A 95 6.36 -11.82 4.00
C PHE A 95 5.78 -12.92 3.16
N MET A 96 4.81 -12.57 2.31
CA MET A 96 4.29 -13.43 1.26
C MET A 96 4.60 -12.83 -0.10
N ALA A 97 4.75 -13.68 -1.12
CA ALA A 97 4.80 -13.23 -2.50
C ALA A 97 3.75 -14.02 -3.29
N VAL A 98 2.90 -13.30 -4.03
CA VAL A 98 1.86 -13.90 -4.87
C VAL A 98 2.00 -13.42 -6.31
N SER A 99 1.56 -14.26 -7.24
CA SER A 99 1.44 -13.89 -8.66
C SER A 99 0.01 -14.13 -9.11
N SER A 100 -0.57 -13.17 -9.80
CA SER A 100 -1.84 -13.33 -10.51
C SER A 100 -1.56 -13.84 -11.92
N TYR A 101 -2.27 -14.90 -12.34
CA TYR A 101 -2.22 -15.34 -13.74
C TYR A 101 -3.07 -14.41 -14.62
N GLY A 102 -2.42 -13.72 -15.56
CA GLY A 102 -3.09 -13.02 -16.66
C GLY A 102 -2.33 -11.80 -17.18
N SER A 103 -1.43 -12.00 -18.16
CA SER A 103 -0.76 -10.93 -18.93
C SER A 103 -1.69 -10.23 -19.94
N SER A 104 -3.00 -10.25 -19.72
CA SER A 104 -4.01 -9.68 -20.62
C SER A 104 -5.29 -9.46 -19.84
N THR A 105 -5.57 -8.21 -19.44
CA THR A 105 -6.87 -7.55 -19.14
C THR A 105 -8.01 -8.31 -18.43
N SER A 106 -7.79 -9.52 -17.91
CA SER A 106 -8.74 -10.35 -17.18
C SER A 106 -7.94 -11.33 -16.34
N SER A 107 -7.94 -11.13 -15.02
CA SER A 107 -7.36 -12.08 -14.09
C SER A 107 -8.17 -13.38 -14.15
N SER A 108 -7.49 -14.50 -14.37
CA SER A 108 -8.12 -15.83 -14.40
C SER A 108 -8.68 -16.29 -13.04
N GLY A 109 -8.62 -15.43 -12.02
CA GLY A 109 -8.99 -15.74 -10.63
C GLY A 109 -8.01 -16.67 -9.90
N VAL A 110 -7.03 -17.24 -10.60
CA VAL A 110 -6.01 -18.12 -10.03
C VAL A 110 -4.83 -17.28 -9.56
N VAL A 111 -4.64 -17.21 -8.25
CA VAL A 111 -3.47 -16.62 -7.59
C VAL A 111 -2.54 -17.76 -7.16
N ARG A 112 -1.25 -17.62 -7.49
CA ARG A 112 -0.20 -18.58 -7.10
C ARG A 112 0.68 -17.96 -6.02
N ILE A 113 0.85 -18.68 -4.91
CA ILE A 113 1.85 -18.36 -3.90
C ILE A 113 3.24 -18.69 -4.45
N LEU A 114 4.10 -17.68 -4.50
CA LEU A 114 5.53 -17.79 -4.84
C LEU A 114 6.38 -17.96 -3.58
N LYS A 115 6.01 -17.27 -2.50
CA LYS A 115 6.56 -17.43 -1.14
C LYS A 115 5.40 -17.42 -0.16
N ASP A 116 5.30 -18.46 0.66
CA ASP A 116 4.33 -18.54 1.75
C ASP A 116 4.92 -17.97 3.06
N LEU A 117 4.09 -17.84 4.09
CA LEU A 117 4.49 -17.54 5.45
C LEU A 117 5.45 -18.61 5.98
N ASP A 118 6.47 -18.19 6.72
CA ASP A 118 7.42 -19.11 7.35
C ASP A 118 6.88 -19.65 8.69
N ARG A 119 5.86 -18.99 9.24
CA ARG A 119 5.22 -19.30 10.52
C ARG A 119 3.73 -19.60 10.37
N ASP A 120 3.23 -20.40 11.29
CA ASP A 120 1.78 -20.58 11.49
C ASP A 120 1.16 -19.30 12.07
N ILE A 121 -0.07 -19.04 11.67
CA ILE A 121 -0.88 -17.90 12.11
C ILE A 121 -2.12 -18.33 12.88
N ASN A 122 -2.31 -19.62 13.13
CA ASN A 122 -3.40 -20.12 13.95
C ASN A 122 -3.42 -19.44 15.33
N ASP A 123 -4.59 -18.93 15.72
CA ASP A 123 -4.83 -18.21 16.98
C ASP A 123 -3.96 -16.95 17.19
N ARG A 124 -3.43 -16.36 16.11
CA ARG A 124 -2.65 -15.10 16.14
C ARG A 124 -3.47 -13.91 15.69
N ASP A 125 -3.14 -12.73 16.20
CA ASP A 125 -3.62 -11.47 15.63
C ASP A 125 -2.78 -11.09 14.41
N VAL A 126 -3.43 -11.03 13.26
CA VAL A 126 -2.79 -10.80 11.97
C VAL A 126 -3.29 -9.51 11.35
N LEU A 127 -2.36 -8.62 11.02
CA LEU A 127 -2.61 -7.43 10.22
C LEU A 127 -1.94 -7.60 8.86
N ILE A 128 -2.73 -7.75 7.80
CA ILE A 128 -2.23 -7.71 6.42
C ILE A 128 -1.86 -6.25 6.12
N VAL A 129 -0.65 -6.03 5.61
CA VAL A 129 -0.14 -4.71 5.21
C VAL A 129 0.08 -4.69 3.70
N GLU A 130 -0.70 -3.86 3.01
CA GLU A 130 -0.68 -3.66 1.55
C GLU A 130 -0.22 -2.24 1.19
N ASP A 131 0.37 -2.08 0.01
CA ASP A 131 0.73 -0.78 -0.55
C ASP A 131 -0.46 -0.09 -1.20
N ILE A 132 -1.19 -0.82 -2.04
CA ILE A 132 -2.34 -0.27 -2.77
C ILE A 132 -3.44 -1.29 -3.01
N ILE A 133 -4.66 -0.91 -2.63
CA ILE A 133 -5.87 -1.60 -3.05
C ILE A 133 -6.39 -0.94 -4.34
N ASP A 134 -6.14 -1.60 -5.47
CA ASP A 134 -6.70 -1.27 -6.77
C ASP A 134 -8.02 -2.05 -6.98
N SER A 135 -8.03 -3.11 -7.80
CA SER A 135 -9.24 -3.94 -7.99
C SER A 135 -9.73 -4.70 -6.75
N GLY A 136 -8.85 -4.92 -5.77
CA GLY A 136 -9.11 -5.75 -4.58
C GLY A 136 -9.00 -7.26 -4.76
N LEU A 137 -8.89 -7.77 -6.00
CA LEU A 137 -8.94 -9.21 -6.27
C LEU A 137 -7.85 -10.03 -5.56
N THR A 138 -6.61 -9.53 -5.55
CA THR A 138 -5.48 -10.19 -4.85
C THR A 138 -5.73 -10.26 -3.36
N LEU A 139 -6.12 -9.15 -2.74
CA LEU A 139 -6.41 -9.06 -1.31
C LEU A 139 -7.60 -9.93 -0.92
N SER A 140 -8.69 -9.94 -1.69
CA SER A 140 -9.85 -10.82 -1.47
C SER A 140 -9.47 -12.30 -1.51
N TRP A 141 -8.56 -12.69 -2.39
CA TRP A 141 -8.01 -14.05 -2.42
C TRP A 141 -7.14 -14.33 -1.19
N LEU A 142 -6.26 -13.41 -0.80
CA LEU A 142 -5.38 -13.54 0.36
C LEU A 142 -6.17 -13.69 1.65
N LEU A 143 -7.18 -12.84 1.87
CA LEU A 143 -8.06 -12.93 3.03
C LEU A 143 -8.73 -14.31 3.15
N ARG A 144 -9.27 -14.83 2.03
CA ARG A 144 -9.86 -16.18 2.02
C ARG A 144 -8.82 -17.26 2.31
N ASN A 145 -7.61 -17.16 1.75
CA ASN A 145 -6.54 -18.13 1.98
C ASN A 145 -6.09 -18.12 3.45
N LEU A 146 -5.81 -16.95 4.02
CA LEU A 146 -5.30 -16.81 5.38
C LEU A 146 -6.36 -17.10 6.44
N ALA A 147 -7.63 -16.79 6.19
CA ALA A 147 -8.73 -17.15 7.09
C ALA A 147 -8.86 -18.68 7.29
N THR A 148 -8.47 -19.50 6.31
CA THR A 148 -8.48 -20.97 6.46
C THR A 148 -7.42 -21.49 7.43
N ARG A 149 -6.48 -20.64 7.86
CA ARG A 149 -5.45 -20.96 8.86
C ARG A 149 -5.88 -20.58 10.28
N HIS A 150 -7.13 -20.14 10.45
CA HIS A 150 -7.76 -19.85 11.74
C HIS A 150 -6.99 -18.84 12.63
N PRO A 151 -6.63 -17.64 12.12
CA PRO A 151 -6.09 -16.59 12.97
C PRO A 151 -7.14 -16.12 13.99
N ARG A 152 -6.68 -15.63 15.15
CA ARG A 152 -7.54 -15.02 16.18
C ARG A 152 -8.24 -13.77 15.66
N SER A 153 -7.50 -12.95 14.92
CA SER A 153 -8.05 -11.85 14.14
C SER A 153 -7.29 -11.69 12.83
N LEU A 154 -7.99 -11.25 11.79
CA LEU A 154 -7.43 -10.99 10.47
C LEU A 154 -7.96 -9.65 9.97
N LYS A 155 -7.12 -8.61 10.01
CA LYS A 155 -7.46 -7.25 9.58
C LYS A 155 -6.55 -6.80 8.43
N VAL A 156 -6.93 -5.70 7.77
CA VAL A 156 -6.15 -5.12 6.67
C VAL A 156 -5.80 -3.67 6.97
N CYS A 157 -4.54 -3.32 6.73
CA CYS A 157 -4.04 -1.96 6.61
C CYS A 157 -3.47 -1.77 5.20
N THR A 158 -3.95 -0.74 4.49
CA THR A 158 -3.38 -0.35 3.19
C THR A 158 -2.88 1.08 3.25
N LEU A 159 -1.75 1.36 2.59
CA LEU A 159 -1.31 2.74 2.43
C LEU A 159 -2.24 3.50 1.49
N LEU A 160 -2.56 2.91 0.33
CA LEU A 160 -3.40 3.52 -0.69
C LEU A 160 -4.64 2.68 -0.98
N ARG A 161 -5.74 3.34 -1.29
CA ARG A 161 -6.93 2.71 -1.87
C ARG A 161 -7.42 3.57 -3.02
N LYS A 162 -7.89 2.92 -4.10
CA LYS A 162 -8.54 3.55 -5.24
C LYS A 162 -10.03 3.22 -5.23
N PRO A 163 -10.89 3.99 -4.54
CA PRO A 163 -12.29 3.63 -4.34
C PRO A 163 -13.03 3.31 -5.63
N GLU A 164 -12.76 4.04 -6.70
CA GLU A 164 -13.39 3.86 -8.02
C GLU A 164 -12.93 2.60 -8.76
N ALA A 165 -11.78 2.02 -8.39
CA ALA A 165 -11.22 0.83 -9.02
C ALA A 165 -11.62 -0.47 -8.31
N VAL A 166 -12.02 -0.39 -7.03
CA VAL A 166 -12.40 -1.54 -6.21
C VAL A 166 -13.60 -2.25 -6.82
N ARG A 167 -13.46 -3.56 -7.06
CA ARG A 167 -14.53 -4.40 -7.66
C ARG A 167 -15.10 -5.43 -6.70
N THR A 168 -14.56 -5.49 -5.49
CA THR A 168 -14.89 -6.50 -4.49
C THR A 168 -15.17 -5.81 -3.17
N ASP A 169 -16.20 -6.27 -2.48
CA ASP A 169 -16.45 -5.87 -1.10
C ASP A 169 -15.36 -6.48 -0.21
N ILE A 170 -14.46 -5.62 0.28
CA ILE A 170 -13.37 -6.00 1.17
C ILE A 170 -13.42 -5.04 2.35
N ASP A 171 -13.51 -5.62 3.54
CA ASP A 171 -13.39 -4.86 4.77
C ASP A 171 -11.93 -4.47 5.00
N VAL A 172 -11.67 -3.16 5.00
CA VAL A 172 -10.34 -2.59 5.17
C VAL A 172 -10.39 -1.67 6.37
N GLU A 173 -9.86 -2.16 7.48
CA GLU A 173 -9.89 -1.47 8.77
C GLU A 173 -9.12 -0.15 8.73
N TYR A 174 -7.93 -0.17 8.11
CA TYR A 174 -7.03 0.98 8.11
C TYR A 174 -6.67 1.37 6.68
N VAL A 175 -7.02 2.61 6.31
CA VAL A 175 -6.69 3.20 5.01
C VAL A 175 -5.84 4.43 5.23
N GLY A 176 -4.63 4.44 4.66
CA GLY A 176 -3.77 5.61 4.65
C GLY A 176 -4.41 6.72 3.85
N PHE A 177 -4.59 6.52 2.55
CA PHE A 177 -5.13 7.53 1.64
C PHE A 177 -6.06 6.91 0.60
N ASP A 178 -7.22 7.55 0.42
CA ASP A 178 -8.04 7.34 -0.76
C ASP A 178 -7.55 8.25 -1.88
N ILE A 179 -7.07 7.64 -2.97
CA ILE A 179 -6.49 8.35 -4.11
C ILE A 179 -7.34 8.15 -5.37
N PRO A 180 -7.27 9.10 -6.33
CA PRO A 180 -7.88 8.95 -7.65
C PRO A 180 -7.33 7.72 -8.39
N ASN A 181 -8.05 7.26 -9.42
CA ASN A 181 -7.62 6.15 -10.25
C ASN A 181 -6.52 6.54 -11.26
N GLU A 182 -5.36 6.94 -10.74
CA GLU A 182 -4.18 7.37 -11.49
C GLU A 182 -3.05 6.34 -11.36
N PHE A 183 -2.11 6.32 -12.32
CA PHE A 183 -0.93 5.45 -12.22
C PHE A 183 0.12 6.08 -11.30
N VAL A 184 0.36 5.45 -10.14
CA VAL A 184 1.26 5.96 -9.09
C VAL A 184 2.51 5.08 -8.95
N VAL A 185 3.63 5.72 -8.63
CA VAL A 185 4.91 5.05 -8.33
C VAL A 185 5.60 5.74 -7.15
N GLY A 186 6.62 5.10 -6.58
CA GLY A 186 7.37 5.63 -5.45
C GLY A 186 6.94 5.06 -4.12
N TYR A 187 7.79 5.22 -3.11
CA TYR A 187 7.59 4.68 -1.76
C TYR A 187 7.25 3.18 -1.78
N GLY A 188 8.04 2.40 -2.52
CA GLY A 188 7.83 0.98 -2.72
C GLY A 188 6.99 0.60 -3.95
N LEU A 189 6.07 1.46 -4.42
CA LEU A 189 5.29 1.25 -5.65
C LEU A 189 6.18 1.36 -6.89
N ASP A 190 5.89 0.58 -7.94
CA ASP A 190 6.73 0.51 -9.13
C ASP A 190 6.01 0.58 -10.48
N TYR A 191 6.82 0.84 -11.49
CA TYR A 191 6.56 0.45 -12.87
C TYR A 191 7.79 -0.27 -13.41
N ALA A 192 7.61 -1.50 -13.87
CA ALA A 192 8.69 -2.35 -14.39
C ALA A 192 9.91 -2.43 -13.44
N GLU A 193 9.65 -2.60 -12.14
CA GLU A 193 10.64 -2.68 -11.05
C GLU A 193 11.45 -1.39 -10.79
N ARG A 194 11.10 -0.28 -11.43
CA ARG A 194 11.70 1.05 -11.21
C ARG A 194 10.88 1.88 -10.22
N TYR A 195 11.45 2.99 -9.75
CA TYR A 195 10.80 4.04 -8.95
C TYR A 195 10.50 3.69 -7.48
N ARG A 196 10.63 2.43 -7.04
CA ARG A 196 10.37 2.02 -5.64
C ARG A 196 11.15 2.84 -4.60
N ASP A 197 12.31 3.35 -5.00
CA ASP A 197 13.28 4.12 -4.21
C ASP A 197 12.94 5.60 -4.05
N LEU A 198 11.92 6.12 -4.75
CA LEU A 198 11.45 7.48 -4.54
C LEU A 198 10.85 7.61 -3.12
N PRO A 199 11.18 8.67 -2.35
CA PRO A 199 10.69 8.82 -0.98
C PRO A 199 9.23 9.34 -0.91
N PHE A 200 8.64 9.69 -2.05
CA PHE A 200 7.30 10.21 -2.19
C PHE A 200 6.50 9.34 -3.17
N ILE A 201 5.18 9.53 -3.22
CA ILE A 201 4.32 8.91 -4.22
C ILE A 201 4.02 9.93 -5.31
N GLY A 202 4.44 9.60 -6.53
CA GLY A 202 4.29 10.45 -7.72
C GLY A 202 3.32 9.85 -8.73
N LEU A 203 2.75 10.71 -9.56
CA LEU A 203 2.03 10.30 -10.76
C LEU A 203 3.05 10.02 -11.87
N LEU A 204 3.03 8.81 -12.42
CA LEU A 204 3.89 8.48 -13.57
C LEU A 204 3.34 9.16 -14.83
N ASP A 205 4.20 9.82 -15.60
CA ASP A 205 3.80 10.45 -16.86
C ASP A 205 3.34 9.37 -17.86
N PRO A 206 2.13 9.49 -18.46
CA PRO A 206 1.62 8.54 -19.44
C PRO A 206 2.61 8.19 -20.56
N LYS A 207 3.47 9.13 -20.98
CA LYS A 207 4.47 8.88 -22.04
C LYS A 207 5.41 7.71 -21.72
N VAL A 208 5.55 7.34 -20.46
CA VAL A 208 6.41 6.24 -19.99
C VAL A 208 5.78 4.86 -20.21
N TYR A 209 4.45 4.77 -20.24
CA TYR A 209 3.72 3.49 -20.28
C TYR A 209 2.65 3.38 -21.37
N THR A 210 2.33 4.46 -22.07
CA THR A 210 1.48 4.44 -23.27
C THR A 210 2.37 4.49 -24.51
N HIS A 211 2.52 3.34 -25.17
CA HIS A 211 3.22 3.21 -26.46
C HIS A 211 2.22 2.90 -27.58
#